data_AF-A0A528N7G2-F1
#
_entry.id   AF-A0A528N7G2-F1
#
_cell.length_a   1.000
_cell.length_b   1.000
_cell.length_c   1.000
_cell.angle_alpha   90.00
_cell.angle_beta   90.00
_cell.angle_gamma   90.00
#
_symmetry.space_group_name_H-M   'P 1'
#
loop_
_entity.id
_entity.type
_entity.pdbx_description
1 polymer ?
#
loop_
_entity_poly.entity_id
_entity_poly.type
_entity_poly.pdbx_seq_one_letter_code
_entity_poly.pdbx_strand_id
1 'polypeptide(L)'
;SNAIVFANSVIGARTNRYGDFIDLCCAMTGRAPAWGLHLSDNRRGQILFELTGSFEPTDALFVGVGLIIGQASDERIPVISGLPQPRDEDQLKALGAAAATAGAVALFHAVGITPEAKTLDEAFRGMAPEATIRISRADIDQALAKLSSVPDGAPLAA
;
A
#
# COMPACT_ATOMS: atom_id res chain seq x y z
N SER A 1 -4.03 -10.85 -3.18
CA SER A 1 -3.20 -10.69 -4.38
C SER A 1 -2.51 -9.34 -4.32
N ASN A 2 -1.18 -9.33 -4.28
CA ASN A 2 -0.34 -8.13 -4.29
C ASN A 2 -0.29 -7.45 -5.67
N ALA A 3 -0.46 -8.22 -6.76
CA ALA A 3 -0.49 -7.71 -8.12
C ALA A 3 -1.63 -6.68 -8.32
N ILE A 4 -2.77 -6.89 -7.67
CA ILE A 4 -3.88 -5.92 -7.66
C ILE A 4 -3.44 -4.58 -7.07
N VAL A 5 -2.74 -4.61 -5.92
CA VAL A 5 -2.27 -3.40 -5.24
C VAL A 5 -1.27 -2.66 -6.11
N PHE A 6 -0.32 -3.38 -6.69
CA PHE A 6 0.69 -2.81 -7.57
C PHE A 6 0.06 -2.20 -8.84
N ALA A 7 -0.86 -2.92 -9.48
CA ALA A 7 -1.60 -2.43 -10.64
C ALA A 7 -2.38 -1.16 -10.31
N ASN A 8 -3.13 -1.15 -9.20
CA ASN A 8 -3.93 -0.01 -8.81
C ASN A 8 -3.10 1.20 -8.37
N SER A 9 -2.04 0.99 -7.60
CA SER A 9 -1.32 2.07 -6.90
C SER A 9 -0.13 2.58 -7.70
N VAL A 10 0.69 1.68 -8.25
CA VAL A 10 1.97 2.04 -8.88
C VAL A 10 1.80 2.26 -10.37
N ILE A 11 1.12 1.34 -11.06
CA ILE A 11 0.86 1.47 -12.51
C ILE A 11 -0.25 2.49 -12.78
N GLY A 12 -1.23 2.63 -11.87
CA GLY A 12 -2.43 3.43 -12.09
C GLY A 12 -3.48 2.75 -12.97
N ALA A 13 -3.33 1.44 -13.18
CA ALA A 13 -4.39 0.61 -13.74
C ALA A 13 -5.58 0.54 -12.77
N ARG A 14 -6.71 0.01 -13.24
CA ARG A 14 -7.92 -0.10 -12.42
C ARG A 14 -8.41 -1.52 -12.43
N THR A 15 -8.47 -2.15 -11.27
CA THR A 15 -8.93 -3.53 -11.10
C THR A 15 -9.46 -3.80 -9.69
N ASN A 16 -10.30 -4.83 -9.57
CA ASN A 16 -10.80 -5.36 -8.31
C ASN A 16 -10.25 -6.77 -8.07
N ARG A 17 -10.55 -7.33 -6.89
CA ARG A 17 -10.33 -8.75 -6.61
C ARG A 17 -11.46 -9.57 -7.20
N TYR A 18 -11.29 -9.98 -8.46
CA TYR A 18 -12.23 -10.85 -9.16
C TYR A 18 -12.05 -12.31 -8.78
N GLY A 19 -13.12 -13.08 -8.94
CA GLY A 19 -13.05 -14.53 -9.02
C GLY A 19 -12.83 -14.95 -10.48
N ASP A 20 -12.20 -16.11 -10.67
CA ASP A 20 -11.67 -16.58 -11.97
C ASP A 20 -12.67 -16.51 -13.14
N PHE A 21 -13.96 -16.83 -12.90
CA PHE A 21 -14.97 -16.77 -13.96
C PHE A 21 -15.27 -15.35 -14.44
N ILE A 22 -15.19 -14.35 -13.56
CA ILE A 22 -15.36 -12.95 -13.97
C ILE A 22 -14.15 -12.50 -14.78
N ASP A 23 -12.94 -12.91 -14.41
CA ASP A 23 -11.73 -12.58 -15.19
C ASP A 23 -11.80 -13.19 -16.60
N LEU A 24 -12.26 -14.43 -16.74
CA LEU A 24 -12.47 -15.05 -18.06
C LEU A 24 -13.51 -14.27 -18.88
N CYS A 25 -14.63 -13.89 -18.29
CA CYS A 25 -15.63 -13.04 -18.95
C CYS A 25 -15.03 -11.70 -19.38
N CYS A 26 -14.19 -11.08 -18.54
CA CYS A 26 -13.50 -9.83 -18.88
C CYS A 26 -12.56 -10.03 -20.07
N ALA A 27 -11.80 -11.12 -20.09
CA ALA A 27 -10.90 -11.46 -21.18
C ALA A 27 -11.64 -11.72 -22.50
N MET A 28 -12.75 -12.47 -22.48
CA MET A 28 -13.54 -12.77 -23.67
C MET A 28 -14.25 -11.54 -24.23
N THR A 29 -14.75 -10.65 -23.36
CA THR A 29 -15.55 -9.49 -23.78
C THR A 29 -14.73 -8.22 -23.96
N GLY A 30 -13.50 -8.18 -23.46
CA GLY A 30 -12.67 -6.97 -23.37
C GLY A 30 -13.27 -5.91 -22.45
N ARG A 31 -14.14 -6.28 -21.49
CA ARG A 31 -14.88 -5.36 -20.62
C ARG A 31 -14.83 -5.81 -19.17
N ALA A 32 -14.57 -4.88 -18.26
CA ALA A 32 -14.70 -5.09 -16.83
C ALA A 32 -16.01 -4.45 -16.31
N PRO A 33 -16.68 -5.02 -15.31
CA PRO A 33 -17.84 -4.37 -14.71
C PRO A 33 -17.44 -3.05 -14.04
N ALA A 34 -18.28 -2.03 -14.16
CA ALA A 34 -18.02 -0.69 -13.63
C ALA A 34 -18.39 -0.60 -12.13
N TRP A 35 -17.55 -1.16 -11.26
CA TRP A 35 -17.76 -1.17 -9.80
C TRP A 35 -16.43 -1.11 -9.04
N GLY A 36 -16.51 -0.91 -7.72
CA GLY A 36 -15.35 -0.92 -6.83
C GLY A 36 -14.28 0.06 -7.33
N LEU A 37 -13.03 -0.38 -7.36
CA LEU A 37 -11.86 0.41 -7.75
C LEU A 37 -11.74 0.69 -9.25
N HIS A 38 -12.70 0.24 -10.09
CA HIS A 38 -12.83 0.76 -11.46
C HIS A 38 -13.43 2.18 -11.47
N LEU A 39 -14.32 2.48 -10.53
CA LEU A 39 -14.97 3.78 -10.42
C LEU A 39 -14.03 4.75 -9.74
N SER A 40 -13.90 5.95 -10.31
CA SER A 40 -13.07 6.99 -9.71
C SER A 40 -13.51 7.24 -8.28
N ASP A 41 -14.79 7.45 -8.01
CA ASP A 41 -15.32 7.87 -6.70
C ASP A 41 -14.92 6.94 -5.54
N ASN A 42 -14.73 5.65 -5.82
CA ASN A 42 -14.33 4.64 -4.84
C ASN A 42 -12.81 4.56 -4.59
N ARG A 43 -12.01 5.43 -5.19
CA ARG A 43 -10.53 5.41 -5.09
C ARG A 43 -9.97 6.53 -4.22
N ARG A 44 -10.84 7.34 -3.59
CA ARG A 44 -10.43 8.44 -2.69
C ARG A 44 -9.69 7.87 -1.48
N GLY A 45 -8.54 8.45 -1.14
CA GLY A 45 -7.86 8.19 0.12
C GLY A 45 -8.73 8.54 1.33
N GLN A 46 -8.58 7.80 2.42
CA GLN A 46 -9.43 7.95 3.61
C GLN A 46 -8.64 8.07 4.90
N ILE A 47 -7.47 7.44 4.98
CA ILE A 47 -6.61 7.49 6.17
C ILE A 47 -5.21 7.93 5.78
N LEU A 48 -4.64 8.89 6.52
CA LEU A 48 -3.29 9.38 6.32
C LEU A 48 -2.29 8.65 7.21
N PHE A 49 -1.23 8.13 6.62
CA PHE A 49 -0.05 7.61 7.28
C PHE A 49 1.13 8.55 7.02
N GLU A 50 1.58 9.24 8.05
CA GLU A 50 2.63 10.25 7.96
C GLU A 50 3.92 9.71 8.58
N LEU A 51 4.95 9.49 7.76
CA LEU A 51 6.27 9.13 8.26
C LEU A 51 6.92 10.36 8.89
N THR A 52 7.18 10.31 10.19
CA THR A 52 7.80 11.42 10.94
C THR A 52 9.25 11.12 11.27
N GLY A 53 10.16 11.90 10.70
CA GLY A 53 11.61 11.79 10.95
C GLY A 53 12.41 11.43 9.70
N SER A 54 13.71 11.19 9.89
CA SER A 54 14.61 10.76 8.81
C SER A 54 14.65 9.24 8.72
N PHE A 55 14.33 8.73 7.53
CA PHE A 55 14.31 7.31 7.23
C PHE A 55 15.34 6.98 6.16
N GLU A 56 16.05 5.87 6.36
CA GLU A 56 16.90 5.31 5.31
C GLU A 56 15.98 4.52 4.36
N PRO A 57 16.09 4.70 3.05
CA PRO A 57 15.21 4.11 2.04
C PRO A 57 15.58 2.65 1.77
N THR A 58 15.50 1.81 2.80
CA THR A 58 15.77 0.38 2.71
C THR A 58 14.52 -0.40 2.33
N ASP A 59 14.68 -1.56 1.69
CA ASP A 59 13.53 -2.43 1.36
C ASP A 59 12.73 -2.82 2.59
N ALA A 60 13.43 -3.04 3.71
CA ALA A 60 12.83 -3.33 5.01
C ALA A 60 11.92 -2.18 5.50
N LEU A 61 12.27 -0.91 5.26
CA LEU A 61 11.37 0.21 5.57
C LEU A 61 10.05 0.08 4.82
N PHE A 62 10.10 -0.15 3.51
CA PHE A 62 8.90 -0.25 2.67
C PHE A 62 8.02 -1.44 3.06
N VAL A 63 8.64 -2.58 3.38
CA VAL A 63 7.93 -3.73 3.98
C VAL A 63 7.28 -3.34 5.30
N GLY A 64 8.01 -2.70 6.22
CA GLY A 64 7.51 -2.26 7.52
C GLY A 64 6.33 -1.29 7.41
N VAL A 65 6.43 -0.28 6.54
CA VAL A 65 5.32 0.63 6.21
C VAL A 65 4.13 -0.15 5.68
N GLY A 66 4.36 -1.08 4.75
CA GLY A 66 3.33 -1.96 4.20
C GLY A 66 2.61 -2.76 5.28
N LEU A 67 3.33 -3.35 6.23
CA LEU A 67 2.74 -4.08 7.35
C LEU A 67 1.86 -3.17 8.22
N ILE A 68 2.36 -1.99 8.58
CA ILE A 68 1.63 -1.02 9.42
C ILE A 68 0.35 -0.56 8.73
N ILE A 69 0.43 -0.11 7.48
CA ILE A 69 -0.76 0.37 6.77
C ILE A 69 -1.75 -0.77 6.55
N GLY A 70 -1.27 -1.99 6.27
CA GLY A 70 -2.16 -3.15 6.12
C GLY A 70 -2.95 -3.38 7.40
N GLN A 71 -2.30 -3.44 8.55
CA GLN A 71 -2.96 -3.68 9.84
C GLN A 71 -3.93 -2.58 10.25
N ALA A 72 -3.66 -1.33 9.89
CA ALA A 72 -4.40 -0.18 10.41
C ALA A 72 -5.43 0.43 9.42
N SER A 73 -5.50 -0.06 8.18
CA SER A 73 -6.41 0.52 7.16
C SER A 73 -7.83 -0.03 7.23
N ASP A 74 -8.04 -1.25 7.73
CA ASP A 74 -9.34 -1.96 7.59
C ASP A 74 -9.84 -1.94 6.13
N GLU A 75 -11.00 -1.35 5.87
CA GLU A 75 -11.59 -1.17 4.53
C GLU A 75 -11.20 0.17 3.87
N ARG A 76 -10.46 1.04 4.57
CA ARG A 76 -10.11 2.39 4.10
C ARG A 76 -8.93 2.36 3.14
N ILE A 77 -8.90 3.31 2.20
CA ILE A 77 -7.76 3.48 1.30
C ILE A 77 -6.65 4.30 1.98
N PRO A 78 -5.46 3.71 2.23
CA PRO A 78 -4.34 4.43 2.84
C PRO A 78 -3.71 5.44 1.89
N VAL A 79 -3.40 6.61 2.43
CA VAL A 79 -2.54 7.64 1.83
C VAL A 79 -1.26 7.72 2.66
N ILE A 80 -0.10 7.66 2.03
CA ILE A 80 1.21 7.61 2.67
C ILE A 80 1.96 8.88 2.30
N SER A 81 2.43 9.62 3.30
CA SER A 81 3.28 10.80 3.12
C SER A 81 4.64 10.60 3.78
N GLY A 82 5.69 11.17 3.17
CA GLY A 82 7.04 11.16 3.75
C GLY A 82 7.89 9.93 3.44
N LEU A 83 7.53 9.11 2.46
CA LEU A 83 8.41 8.01 2.00
C LEU A 83 9.75 8.57 1.46
N PRO A 84 10.90 8.10 1.97
CA PRO A 84 12.21 8.62 1.59
C PRO A 84 12.60 8.23 0.16
N GLN A 85 13.64 8.91 -0.36
CA GLN A 85 14.28 8.64 -1.64
C GLN A 85 15.67 8.03 -1.42
N PRO A 86 16.19 7.15 -2.30
CA PRO A 86 15.53 6.62 -3.50
C PRO A 86 14.30 5.77 -3.19
N ARG A 87 13.39 5.70 -4.16
CA ARG A 87 12.20 4.84 -4.12
C ARG A 87 11.98 4.25 -5.49
N ASP A 88 12.31 2.97 -5.64
CA ASP A 88 12.19 2.26 -6.91
C ASP A 88 10.90 1.43 -6.99
N GLU A 89 10.70 0.80 -8.13
CA GLU A 89 9.52 -0.01 -8.40
C GLU A 89 9.41 -1.21 -7.44
N ASP A 90 10.53 -1.84 -7.08
CA ASP A 90 10.56 -3.05 -6.27
C ASP A 90 10.25 -2.75 -4.81
N GLN A 91 10.68 -1.59 -4.31
CA GLN A 91 10.28 -1.08 -3.00
C GLN A 91 8.78 -0.83 -2.90
N LEU A 92 8.17 -0.27 -3.95
CA LEU A 92 6.72 -0.07 -3.99
C LEU A 92 5.95 -1.39 -4.13
N LYS A 93 6.50 -2.38 -4.86
CA LYS A 93 5.96 -3.76 -4.88
C LYS A 93 6.01 -4.38 -3.48
N ALA A 94 7.13 -4.26 -2.78
CA ALA A 94 7.31 -4.82 -1.44
C ALA A 94 6.32 -4.20 -0.43
N LEU A 95 6.18 -2.88 -0.43
CA LEU A 95 5.18 -2.16 0.37
C LEU A 95 3.76 -2.66 0.07
N GLY A 96 3.37 -2.68 -1.21
CA GLY A 96 2.04 -3.13 -1.62
C GLY A 96 1.76 -4.58 -1.27
N ALA A 97 2.78 -5.46 -1.38
CA ALA A 97 2.67 -6.86 -1.02
C ALA A 97 2.47 -7.06 0.49
N ALA A 98 3.26 -6.37 1.31
CA ALA A 98 3.12 -6.41 2.76
C ALA A 98 1.74 -5.87 3.21
N ALA A 99 1.27 -4.76 2.63
CA ALA A 99 -0.04 -4.19 2.92
C ALA A 99 -1.21 -5.12 2.54
N ALA A 100 -1.14 -5.74 1.35
CA ALA A 100 -2.13 -6.72 0.90
C ALA A 100 -2.19 -7.93 1.83
N THR A 101 -1.04 -8.35 2.36
CA THR A 101 -0.91 -9.52 3.24
C THR A 101 -1.46 -9.24 4.63
N ALA A 102 -1.14 -8.06 5.18
CA ALA A 102 -1.47 -7.71 6.55
C ALA A 102 -2.92 -7.24 6.75
N GLY A 103 -3.58 -6.68 5.73
CA GLY A 103 -4.98 -6.24 5.87
C GLY A 103 -5.74 -6.05 4.56
N ALA A 104 -5.46 -6.90 3.56
CA ALA A 104 -6.23 -6.97 2.32
C ALA A 104 -6.31 -5.67 1.49
N VAL A 105 -5.46 -4.67 1.77
CA VAL A 105 -5.33 -3.42 0.99
C VAL A 105 -5.29 -3.73 -0.50
N ALA A 106 -6.11 -3.03 -1.29
CA ALA A 106 -6.24 -3.22 -2.74
C ALA A 106 -5.74 -2.02 -3.56
N LEU A 107 -5.58 -0.87 -2.91
CA LEU A 107 -5.07 0.39 -3.45
C LEU A 107 -4.45 1.17 -2.29
N PHE A 108 -3.28 1.78 -2.50
CA PHE A 108 -2.74 2.82 -1.66
C PHE A 108 -2.36 4.03 -2.52
N HIS A 109 -2.30 5.19 -1.89
CA HIS A 109 -1.74 6.39 -2.49
C HIS A 109 -0.44 6.73 -1.78
N ALA A 110 0.65 6.93 -2.51
CA ALA A 110 1.88 7.45 -1.94
C ALA A 110 2.17 8.82 -2.54
N VAL A 111 2.17 9.84 -1.67
CA VAL A 111 2.14 11.25 -2.07
C VAL A 111 3.42 11.62 -2.82
N GLY A 112 3.25 12.22 -3.99
CA GLY A 112 4.33 12.57 -4.91
C GLY A 112 4.96 11.36 -5.63
N ILE A 113 4.33 10.19 -5.56
CA ILE A 113 4.82 8.93 -6.16
C ILE A 113 3.77 8.33 -7.08
N THR A 114 2.61 7.96 -6.51
CA THR A 114 1.60 7.21 -7.24
C THR A 114 0.80 8.14 -8.16
N PRO A 115 0.29 7.64 -9.31
CA PRO A 115 -0.30 8.49 -10.35
C PRO A 115 -1.48 9.35 -9.90
N GLU A 116 -2.28 8.86 -8.94
CA GLU A 116 -3.48 9.53 -8.41
C GLU A 116 -3.21 10.41 -7.17
N ALA A 117 -1.94 10.60 -6.80
CA ALA A 117 -1.57 11.29 -5.57
C ALA A 117 -0.29 12.10 -5.73
N LYS A 118 -0.21 13.02 -6.70
CA LYS A 118 0.93 13.94 -6.77
C LYS A 118 0.97 14.86 -5.56
N THR A 119 -0.20 15.15 -5.00
CA THR A 119 -0.39 15.95 -3.78
C THR A 119 -1.32 15.22 -2.80
N LEU A 120 -1.34 15.69 -1.54
CA LEU A 120 -2.33 15.25 -0.56
C LEU A 120 -3.76 15.57 -1.02
N ASP A 121 -3.96 16.75 -1.61
CA ASP A 121 -5.27 17.18 -2.10
C ASP A 121 -5.82 16.25 -3.18
N GLU A 122 -4.98 15.82 -4.13
CA GLU A 122 -5.35 14.84 -5.15
C GLU A 122 -5.69 13.47 -4.51
N ALA A 123 -4.87 13.01 -3.57
CA ALA A 123 -5.06 11.72 -2.91
C ALA A 123 -6.39 11.65 -2.14
N PHE A 124 -6.74 12.72 -1.44
CA PHE A 124 -7.98 12.81 -0.65
C PHE A 124 -9.15 13.44 -1.41
N ARG A 125 -8.91 13.95 -2.62
CA ARG A 125 -9.88 14.65 -3.46
C ARG A 125 -10.56 15.81 -2.75
N GLY A 126 -9.77 16.68 -2.13
CA GLY A 126 -10.24 17.86 -1.41
C GLY A 126 -10.99 17.57 -0.10
N MET A 127 -11.09 16.31 0.33
CA MET A 127 -11.70 15.93 1.60
C MET A 127 -10.64 15.81 2.71
N ALA A 128 -11.03 16.04 3.95
CA ALA A 128 -10.15 15.73 5.09
C ALA A 128 -10.00 14.21 5.27
N PRO A 129 -8.82 13.73 5.75
CA PRO A 129 -8.67 12.34 6.15
C PRO A 129 -9.59 12.02 7.34
N GLU A 130 -10.14 10.81 7.34
CA GLU A 130 -10.98 10.29 8.43
C GLU A 130 -10.13 9.96 9.68
N ALA A 131 -8.85 9.63 9.48
CA ALA A 131 -7.87 9.42 10.54
C ALA A 131 -6.45 9.78 10.06
N THR A 132 -5.57 10.11 11.00
CA THR A 132 -4.14 10.32 10.72
C THR A 132 -3.31 9.54 11.74
N ILE A 133 -2.39 8.72 11.23
CA ILE A 133 -1.47 7.90 12.01
C ILE A 133 -0.06 8.35 11.67
N ARG A 134 0.71 8.72 12.69
CA ARG A 134 2.14 9.04 12.54
C ARG A 134 2.96 7.79 12.73
N ILE A 135 3.89 7.55 11.81
CA ILE A 135 4.79 6.41 11.81
C ILE A 135 6.18 6.90 12.20
N SER A 136 6.66 6.44 13.34
CA SER A 136 8.03 6.64 13.81
C SER A 136 8.93 5.47 13.40
N ARG A 137 10.25 5.63 13.60
CA ARG A 137 11.20 4.53 13.40
C ARG A 137 10.94 3.34 14.32
N ALA A 138 10.55 3.61 15.58
CA ALA A 138 10.24 2.54 16.54
C ALA A 138 9.05 1.69 16.08
N ASP A 139 8.05 2.28 15.41
CA ASP A 139 6.91 1.55 14.89
C ASP A 139 7.32 0.60 13.75
N ILE A 140 8.23 1.05 12.88
CA ILE A 140 8.80 0.23 11.80
C ILE A 140 9.60 -0.93 12.38
N ASP A 141 10.49 -0.66 13.33
CA ASP A 141 11.32 -1.68 13.98
C ASP A 141 10.43 -2.72 14.67
N GLN A 142 9.38 -2.28 15.36
CA GLN A 142 8.40 -3.18 16.00
C GLN A 142 7.62 -4.00 14.97
N ALA A 143 7.23 -3.43 13.84
CA ALA A 143 6.52 -4.15 12.78
C ALA A 143 7.41 -5.24 12.16
N LEU A 144 8.68 -4.94 11.92
CA LEU A 144 9.66 -5.87 11.35
C LEU A 144 10.05 -6.98 12.32
N ALA A 145 10.20 -6.68 13.62
CA ALA A 145 10.51 -7.66 14.64
C ALA A 145 9.45 -8.78 14.74
N LYS A 146 8.21 -8.54 14.29
CA LYS A 146 7.14 -9.55 14.27
C LYS A 146 7.28 -10.56 13.12
N LEU A 147 8.16 -10.33 12.14
CA LEU A 147 8.36 -11.23 11.00
C LEU A 147 9.23 -12.45 11.34
N SER A 148 10.06 -12.38 12.38
CA SER A 148 10.94 -13.46 12.82
C SER A 148 10.77 -13.70 14.31
N SER A 149 10.61 -14.96 14.72
CA SER A 149 10.71 -15.38 16.12
C SER A 149 12.15 -15.66 16.56
N VAL A 150 13.09 -15.66 15.60
CA VAL A 150 14.51 -15.91 15.84
C VAL A 150 15.22 -14.58 16.12
N PRO A 151 15.96 -14.47 17.24
CA PRO A 151 16.73 -13.26 17.55
C PRO A 151 17.79 -12.95 16.49
N ASP A 152 18.06 -11.67 16.28
CA ASP A 152 19.16 -11.23 15.44
C ASP A 152 20.49 -11.82 15.93
N GLY A 153 21.27 -12.36 14.98
CA GLY A 153 22.56 -12.99 15.28
C GLY A 153 22.46 -14.44 15.79
N ALA A 154 21.28 -15.07 15.78
CA ALA A 154 21.17 -16.49 16.07
C ALA A 154 22.02 -17.32 15.07
N PRO A 155 22.77 -18.33 15.54
CA PRO A 155 23.58 -19.16 14.67
C PRO A 155 22.69 -19.94 13.68
N LEU A 156 23.05 -19.89 12.40
CA LEU A 156 22.41 -20.72 11.38
C LEU A 156 22.81 -22.18 11.62
N ALA A 157 21.83 -23.02 11.99
CA ALA A 157 22.04 -24.46 12.04
C ALA A 157 22.09 -25.00 10.59
N ALA A 158 23.16 -25.72 10.26
CA ALA A 158 23.34 -26.39 8.98
C ALA A 158 22.59 -27.74 8.94
#